data_AF-A0A402C5J9-F1
#
_entry.id   AF-A0A402C5J9-F1
#
_cell.length_a   1.000
_cell.length_b   1.000
_cell.length_c   1.000
_cell.angle_alpha   90.00
_cell.angle_beta   90.00
_cell.angle_gamma   90.00
#
_symmetry.space_group_name_H-M   'P 1'
#
loop_
_entity.id
_entity.type
_entity.pdbx_description
1 polymer ?
#
loop_
_entity_poly.entity_id
_entity_poly.type
_entity_poly.pdbx_seq_one_letter_code
_entity_poly.pdbx_strand_id
1 'polypeptide(L)'
;MAWLIVGAYITGITVAAAGTVAGVRPWWPVAVAVLVNAAAVTGLLVVSGDPLPWWAALAIGAAGPVAAALVLSVLPVPVVNPLQTWPVGSAVGVYTFLCVRGRPWWAWGGQVCIMAVCVGWATTTGQGTAYGLVISVISIGPLLMGTVFAYTIRPYATTIFRLRREATRQIADEAAAAAALSERDRQLHRLDELARPLLERIATGRPLDRDEMLQCRLLEAHLRDALRAPGLADPLITSAAQAARARGVEVVLLDDHGLDTAADDVRRRVVLAVADELHRAQSGSVTARILPPGRAQTASVLVSADAGTHRVEFGPDGHRVGPSA
;
A
#
# COMPACT_ATOMS: atom_id res chain seq x y z
N MET A 1 8.92 -4.47 -19.65
CA MET A 1 10.13 -3.85 -20.24
C MET A 1 11.42 -4.60 -19.85
N ALA A 2 11.73 -4.81 -18.56
CA ALA A 2 12.98 -5.47 -18.14
C ALA A 2 13.21 -6.88 -18.72
N TRP A 3 12.18 -7.72 -18.78
CA TRP A 3 12.26 -9.06 -19.37
C TRP A 3 12.55 -9.05 -20.89
N LEU A 4 12.15 -8.00 -21.61
CA LEU A 4 12.48 -7.86 -23.04
C LEU A 4 13.98 -7.60 -23.23
N ILE A 5 14.60 -6.81 -22.36
CA ILE A 5 16.04 -6.54 -22.39
C ILE A 5 16.82 -7.84 -22.12
N VAL A 6 16.37 -8.64 -21.14
CA VAL A 6 16.98 -9.94 -20.85
C VAL A 6 16.83 -10.91 -22.02
N GLY A 7 15.64 -10.98 -22.62
CA GLY A 7 15.41 -11.80 -23.82
C GLY A 7 16.30 -11.38 -24.99
N ALA A 8 16.45 -10.07 -25.23
CA ALA A 8 17.34 -9.55 -26.27
C ALA A 8 18.82 -9.87 -25.98
N TYR A 9 19.26 -9.74 -24.73
CA TYR A 9 20.62 -10.07 -24.31
C TYR A 9 20.95 -11.57 -24.47
N ILE A 10 20.06 -12.45 -24.01
CA ILE A 10 20.22 -13.91 -24.16
C ILE A 10 20.23 -14.29 -25.64
N THR A 11 19.32 -13.70 -26.44
CA THR A 11 19.28 -13.91 -27.89
C THR A 11 20.60 -13.48 -28.54
N GLY A 12 21.10 -12.29 -28.21
CA GLY A 12 22.36 -11.77 -28.75
C GLY A 12 23.57 -12.65 -28.44
N ILE A 13 23.67 -13.14 -27.19
CA ILE A 13 24.72 -14.07 -26.79
C ILE A 13 24.61 -15.41 -27.51
N THR A 14 23.38 -15.92 -27.65
CA THR A 14 23.14 -17.19 -28.34
C THR A 14 23.53 -17.09 -29.81
N VAL A 15 23.22 -15.96 -30.46
CA VAL A 15 23.63 -15.69 -31.85
C VAL A 15 25.15 -15.56 -31.98
N ALA A 16 25.80 -14.83 -31.06
CA ALA A 16 27.26 -14.72 -31.04
C ALA A 16 27.95 -16.08 -30.81
N ALA A 17 27.42 -16.89 -29.90
CA ALA A 17 27.87 -18.25 -29.67
C ALA A 17 27.70 -19.11 -30.93
N ALA A 18 26.50 -19.13 -31.54
CA ALA A 18 26.23 -19.90 -32.77
C ALA A 18 27.15 -19.51 -33.92
N GLY A 19 27.43 -18.20 -34.10
CA GLY A 19 28.33 -17.69 -35.12
C GLY A 19 29.81 -18.05 -34.90
N THR A 20 30.18 -18.56 -33.73
CA THR A 20 31.57 -18.87 -33.36
C THR A 20 31.84 -20.36 -33.12
N VAL A 21 30.82 -21.22 -33.25
CA VAL A 21 30.96 -22.69 -33.10
C VAL A 21 31.75 -23.33 -34.25
N ALA A 22 31.89 -22.66 -35.40
CA ALA A 22 32.63 -23.20 -36.53
C ALA A 22 34.11 -23.48 -36.15
N GLY A 23 34.50 -24.76 -36.15
CA GLY A 23 35.84 -25.22 -35.76
C GLY A 23 36.01 -25.57 -34.27
N VAL A 24 35.00 -25.32 -33.43
CA VAL A 24 35.03 -25.63 -31.98
C VAL A 24 34.56 -27.07 -31.75
N ARG A 25 35.45 -27.95 -31.27
CA ARG A 25 35.10 -29.29 -30.78
C ARG A 25 35.83 -29.57 -29.47
N PRO A 26 35.11 -29.92 -28.38
CA PRO A 26 33.67 -30.11 -28.26
C PRO A 26 32.86 -28.79 -28.11
N TRP A 27 31.58 -28.79 -28.50
CA TRP A 27 30.69 -27.61 -28.47
C TRP A 27 30.00 -27.34 -27.13
N TRP A 28 29.96 -28.33 -26.23
CA TRP A 28 29.25 -28.22 -24.95
C TRP A 28 29.77 -27.10 -24.03
N PRO A 29 31.07 -26.74 -23.97
CA PRO A 29 31.53 -25.65 -23.09
C PRO A 29 30.94 -24.30 -23.50
N VAL A 30 30.75 -24.08 -24.80
CA VAL A 30 30.11 -22.87 -25.33
C VAL A 30 28.64 -22.82 -24.90
N ALA A 31 27.91 -23.94 -24.99
CA ALA A 31 26.52 -24.02 -24.53
C ALA A 31 26.39 -23.75 -23.02
N VAL A 32 27.30 -24.31 -22.20
CA VAL A 32 27.34 -24.05 -20.75
C VAL A 32 27.64 -22.57 -20.47
N ALA A 33 28.56 -21.95 -21.22
CA ALA A 33 28.87 -20.52 -21.07
C ALA A 33 27.66 -19.62 -21.36
N VAL A 34 26.84 -19.96 -22.35
CA VAL A 34 25.56 -19.26 -22.63
C VAL A 34 24.60 -19.40 -21.46
N LEU A 35 24.42 -20.61 -20.93
CA LEU A 35 23.55 -20.87 -19.77
C LEU A 35 24.01 -20.12 -18.51
N VAL A 36 25.32 -20.06 -18.27
CA VAL A 36 25.90 -19.31 -17.13
C VAL A 36 25.61 -17.81 -17.25
N ASN A 37 25.79 -17.21 -18.44
CA ASN A 37 25.45 -15.79 -18.66
C ASN A 37 23.93 -15.55 -18.56
N ALA A 38 23.12 -16.45 -19.10
CA ALA A 38 21.66 -16.38 -19.00
C ALA A 38 21.19 -16.43 -17.54
N ALA A 39 21.74 -17.34 -16.74
CA ALA A 39 21.46 -17.43 -15.31
C ALA A 39 21.90 -16.16 -14.57
N ALA A 40 23.04 -15.57 -14.92
CA ALA A 40 23.53 -14.34 -14.30
C ALA A 40 22.60 -13.14 -14.58
N VAL A 41 22.18 -12.94 -15.83
CA VAL A 41 21.29 -11.83 -16.20
C VAL A 41 19.87 -12.03 -15.67
N THR A 42 19.37 -13.27 -15.62
CA THR A 42 18.07 -13.59 -15.01
C THR A 42 18.14 -13.43 -13.49
N GLY A 43 19.24 -13.85 -12.86
CA GLY A 43 19.50 -13.66 -11.44
C GLY A 43 19.49 -12.19 -11.03
N LEU A 44 19.99 -11.30 -11.89
CA LEU A 44 19.83 -9.86 -11.67
C LEU A 44 18.36 -9.46 -11.55
N LEU A 45 17.44 -9.98 -12.37
CA LEU A 45 16.01 -9.61 -12.28
C LEU A 45 15.26 -10.29 -11.14
N VAL A 46 15.50 -11.58 -10.91
CA VAL A 46 14.71 -12.41 -10.00
C VAL A 46 15.10 -12.18 -8.53
N VAL A 47 16.39 -11.91 -8.26
CA VAL A 47 16.85 -11.70 -6.90
C VAL A 47 16.45 -10.30 -6.43
N SER A 48 15.52 -10.28 -5.49
CA SER A 48 15.09 -9.08 -4.78
C SER A 48 16.18 -8.61 -3.80
N GLY A 49 16.42 -7.31 -3.76
CA GLY A 49 17.36 -6.68 -2.83
C GLY A 49 18.09 -5.51 -3.46
N ASP A 50 18.12 -4.38 -2.74
CA ASP A 50 18.91 -3.22 -3.12
C ASP A 50 19.68 -2.71 -1.89
N PRO A 51 20.99 -2.97 -1.75
CA PRO A 51 21.86 -3.66 -2.70
C PRO A 51 21.60 -5.17 -2.80
N LEU A 52 22.00 -5.79 -3.91
CA LEU A 52 21.91 -7.24 -4.13
C LEU A 52 22.53 -8.03 -2.95
N PRO A 53 21.98 -9.17 -2.51
CA PRO A 53 22.60 -10.00 -1.49
C PRO A 53 23.97 -10.52 -1.95
N TRP A 54 24.89 -10.71 -1.00
CA TRP A 54 26.30 -10.99 -1.29
C TRP A 54 26.51 -12.30 -2.06
N TRP A 55 25.70 -13.34 -1.79
CA TRP A 55 25.79 -14.63 -2.48
C TRP A 55 25.41 -14.51 -3.96
N ALA A 56 24.39 -13.70 -4.28
CA ALA A 56 23.95 -13.46 -5.65
C ALA A 56 24.99 -12.62 -6.40
N ALA A 57 25.54 -11.59 -5.74
CA ALA A 57 26.60 -10.77 -6.30
C ALA A 57 27.88 -11.59 -6.59
N LEU A 58 28.25 -12.51 -5.71
CA LEU A 58 29.35 -13.44 -5.92
C LEU A 58 29.07 -14.38 -7.10
N ALA A 59 27.90 -15.01 -7.17
CA ALA A 59 27.53 -15.92 -8.25
C ALA A 59 27.51 -15.22 -9.62
N ILE A 60 26.92 -14.01 -9.69
CA ILE A 60 26.88 -13.18 -10.89
C ILE A 60 28.28 -12.68 -11.26
N GLY A 61 29.10 -12.31 -10.28
CA GLY A 61 30.50 -11.89 -10.48
C GLY A 61 31.40 -13.04 -10.98
N ALA A 62 31.13 -14.28 -10.57
CA ALA A 62 31.86 -15.46 -11.02
C ALA A 62 31.44 -15.94 -12.43
N ALA A 63 30.23 -15.61 -12.86
CA ALA A 63 29.69 -16.07 -14.15
C ALA A 63 30.55 -15.66 -15.36
N GLY A 64 31.10 -14.44 -15.35
CA GLY A 64 31.96 -13.93 -16.42
C GLY A 64 33.27 -14.73 -16.59
N PRO A 65 34.11 -14.88 -15.55
CA PRO A 65 35.33 -15.67 -15.60
C PRO A 65 35.08 -17.12 -16.00
N VAL A 66 34.02 -17.72 -15.46
CA VAL A 66 33.64 -19.10 -15.78
C VAL A 66 33.28 -19.23 -17.26
N ALA A 67 32.43 -18.34 -17.78
CA ALA A 67 32.06 -18.34 -19.19
C ALA A 67 33.26 -18.08 -20.11
N ALA A 68 34.13 -17.13 -19.74
CA ALA A 68 35.36 -16.85 -20.49
C ALA A 68 36.30 -18.06 -20.51
N ALA A 69 36.53 -18.70 -19.37
CA ALA A 69 37.39 -19.89 -19.29
C ALA A 69 36.83 -21.05 -20.11
N LEU A 70 35.52 -21.31 -20.04
CA LEU A 70 34.85 -22.36 -20.80
C LEU A 70 35.02 -22.16 -22.32
N VAL A 71 34.76 -20.96 -22.83
CA VAL A 71 34.86 -20.69 -24.27
C VAL A 71 36.32 -20.70 -24.74
N LEU A 72 37.23 -20.04 -24.01
CA LEU A 72 38.64 -19.97 -24.38
C LEU A 72 39.33 -21.35 -24.33
N SER A 73 38.85 -22.28 -23.49
CA SER A 73 39.40 -23.65 -23.42
C SER A 73 39.21 -24.48 -24.69
N VAL A 74 38.22 -24.16 -25.52
CA VAL A 74 37.90 -24.88 -26.76
C VAL A 74 38.05 -24.01 -28.01
N LEU A 75 38.51 -22.77 -27.83
CA LEU A 75 38.58 -21.80 -28.92
C LEU A 75 39.75 -22.13 -29.88
N PRO A 76 39.50 -22.25 -31.20
CA PRO A 76 40.56 -22.44 -32.18
C PRO A 76 41.51 -21.24 -32.20
N VAL A 77 42.79 -21.54 -32.37
CA VAL A 77 43.88 -20.56 -32.37
C VAL A 77 44.61 -20.66 -33.72
N PRO A 78 44.95 -19.52 -34.36
CA PRO A 78 44.76 -18.15 -33.88
C PRO A 78 43.32 -17.64 -33.98
N VAL A 79 42.99 -16.58 -33.22
CA VAL A 79 41.67 -15.94 -33.27
C VAL A 79 41.54 -15.19 -34.59
N VAL A 80 40.48 -15.49 -35.33
CA VAL A 80 40.23 -14.92 -36.67
C VAL A 80 39.14 -13.85 -36.61
N ASN A 81 38.21 -13.95 -35.65
CA ASN A 81 37.08 -13.04 -35.51
C ASN A 81 36.97 -12.54 -34.05
N PRO A 82 36.91 -11.23 -33.78
CA PRO A 82 36.68 -10.69 -32.43
C PRO A 82 35.43 -11.23 -31.73
N LEU A 83 34.39 -11.66 -32.47
CA LEU A 83 33.21 -12.30 -31.87
C LEU A 83 33.55 -13.60 -31.14
N GLN A 84 34.67 -14.27 -31.44
CA GLN A 84 35.11 -15.48 -30.76
C GLN A 84 35.40 -15.26 -29.26
N THR A 85 35.67 -14.02 -28.84
CA THR A 85 35.86 -13.64 -27.43
C THR A 85 34.60 -13.01 -26.82
N TRP A 86 33.42 -13.30 -27.38
CA TRP A 86 32.12 -12.79 -26.92
C TRP A 86 31.87 -12.87 -25.40
N PRO A 87 32.37 -13.87 -24.61
CA PRO A 87 32.10 -13.92 -23.17
C PRO A 87 32.67 -12.72 -22.41
N VAL A 88 33.77 -12.14 -22.93
CA VAL A 88 34.38 -10.95 -22.34
C VAL A 88 33.43 -9.76 -22.45
N GLY A 89 32.81 -9.59 -23.62
CA GLY A 89 31.83 -8.51 -23.86
C GLY A 89 30.49 -8.75 -23.17
N SER A 90 30.01 -9.99 -23.12
CA SER A 90 28.73 -10.30 -22.45
C SER A 90 28.80 -10.01 -20.95
N ALA A 91 29.92 -10.36 -20.30
CA ALA A 91 30.13 -10.13 -18.87
C ALA A 91 30.06 -8.64 -18.50
N VAL A 92 30.51 -7.74 -19.38
CA VAL A 92 30.47 -6.28 -19.14
C VAL A 92 29.07 -5.79 -18.88
N GLY A 93 28.10 -6.20 -19.71
CA GLY A 93 26.71 -5.80 -19.52
C GLY A 93 26.17 -6.21 -18.15
N VAL A 94 26.45 -7.45 -17.75
CA VAL A 94 26.06 -7.99 -16.43
C VAL A 94 26.74 -7.21 -15.29
N TYR A 95 28.03 -6.90 -15.43
CA TYR A 95 28.80 -6.15 -14.45
C TYR A 95 28.37 -4.69 -14.32
N THR A 96 28.03 -4.02 -15.42
CA THR A 96 27.45 -2.68 -15.41
C THR A 96 26.16 -2.68 -14.60
N PHE A 97 25.27 -3.65 -14.78
CA PHE A 97 24.06 -3.77 -13.96
C PHE A 97 24.34 -4.18 -12.51
N LEU A 98 25.38 -4.98 -12.25
CA LEU A 98 25.80 -5.33 -10.89
C LEU A 98 26.35 -4.10 -10.12
N CYS A 99 27.04 -3.19 -10.81
CA CYS A 99 27.41 -1.88 -10.27
C CYS A 99 26.15 -1.09 -9.90
N VAL A 100 25.18 -0.97 -10.82
CA VAL A 100 23.92 -0.25 -10.58
C VAL A 100 23.12 -0.86 -9.41
N ARG A 101 23.17 -2.18 -9.23
CA ARG A 101 22.57 -2.90 -8.08
C ARG A 101 23.37 -2.76 -6.77
N GLY A 102 24.35 -1.85 -6.72
CA GLY A 102 25.07 -1.46 -5.51
C GLY A 102 26.21 -2.39 -5.09
N ARG A 103 26.73 -3.21 -6.00
CA ARG A 103 27.84 -4.14 -5.71
C ARG A 103 29.02 -3.98 -6.70
N PRO A 104 29.59 -2.78 -6.87
CA PRO A 104 30.67 -2.54 -7.82
C PRO A 104 31.92 -3.38 -7.55
N TRP A 105 32.26 -3.68 -6.30
CA TRP A 105 33.44 -4.49 -5.97
C TRP A 105 33.39 -5.92 -6.51
N TRP A 106 32.21 -6.54 -6.55
CA TRP A 106 32.06 -7.87 -7.14
C TRP A 106 32.16 -7.83 -8.67
N ALA A 107 31.69 -6.75 -9.29
CA ALA A 107 31.82 -6.53 -10.73
C ALA A 107 33.30 -6.32 -11.12
N TRP A 108 34.04 -5.50 -10.38
CA TRP A 108 35.47 -5.28 -10.59
C TRP A 108 36.30 -6.54 -10.31
N GLY A 109 35.98 -7.28 -9.25
CA GLY A 109 36.61 -8.57 -8.96
C GLY A 109 36.42 -9.58 -10.09
N GLY A 110 35.19 -9.69 -10.61
CA GLY A 110 34.88 -10.50 -11.77
C GLY A 110 35.64 -10.06 -13.03
N GLN A 111 35.79 -8.75 -13.26
CA GLN A 111 36.53 -8.20 -14.40
C GLN A 111 38.03 -8.51 -14.31
N VAL A 112 38.64 -8.36 -13.12
CA VAL A 112 40.04 -8.73 -12.89
C VAL A 112 40.26 -10.23 -13.13
N CYS A 113 39.31 -11.07 -12.71
CA CYS A 113 39.36 -12.51 -12.97
C CYS A 113 39.26 -12.84 -14.47
N ILE A 114 38.38 -12.17 -15.23
CA ILE A 114 38.33 -12.33 -16.70
C ILE A 114 39.66 -11.95 -17.33
N MET A 115 40.27 -10.85 -16.90
CA MET A 115 41.56 -10.40 -17.41
C MET A 115 42.66 -11.44 -17.13
N ALA A 116 42.69 -12.04 -15.93
CA ALA A 116 43.61 -13.12 -15.61
C ALA A 116 43.40 -14.36 -16.49
N VAL A 117 42.15 -14.75 -16.74
CA VAL A 117 41.81 -15.87 -17.63
C VAL A 117 42.28 -15.60 -19.06
N CYS A 118 42.04 -14.40 -19.59
CA CYS A 118 42.44 -14.03 -20.95
C CYS A 118 43.96 -13.96 -21.11
N VAL A 119 44.67 -13.40 -20.13
CA VAL A 119 46.14 -13.35 -20.13
C VAL A 119 46.72 -14.77 -20.04
N GLY A 120 46.22 -15.60 -19.13
CA GLY A 120 46.68 -16.99 -18.99
C GLY A 120 46.41 -17.86 -20.23
N TRP A 121 45.28 -17.66 -20.88
CA TRP A 121 44.98 -18.33 -22.14
C TRP A 121 45.90 -17.85 -23.28
N ALA A 122 46.11 -16.53 -23.42
CA ALA A 122 46.96 -15.99 -24.48
C ALA A 122 48.43 -16.38 -24.33
N THR A 123 48.93 -16.55 -23.10
CA THR A 123 50.29 -17.04 -22.83
C THR A 123 50.45 -18.52 -23.16
N THR A 124 49.56 -19.38 -22.65
CA THR A 124 49.61 -20.83 -22.86
C THR A 124 49.47 -21.20 -24.34
N THR A 125 48.77 -20.36 -25.10
CA THR A 125 48.50 -20.59 -26.52
C THR A 125 49.47 -19.85 -27.46
N GLY A 126 50.50 -19.19 -26.93
CA GLY A 126 51.55 -18.54 -27.72
C GLY A 126 51.15 -17.26 -28.46
N GLN A 127 49.97 -16.68 -28.16
CA GLN A 127 49.52 -15.40 -28.74
C GLN A 127 50.14 -14.17 -28.05
N GLY A 128 50.77 -14.37 -26.89
CA GLY A 128 51.46 -13.34 -26.13
C GLY A 128 50.58 -12.68 -25.07
N THR A 129 51.19 -12.32 -23.94
CA THR A 129 50.52 -11.67 -22.78
C THR A 129 49.76 -10.40 -23.18
N ALA A 130 50.34 -9.60 -24.07
CA ALA A 130 49.78 -8.34 -24.53
C ALA A 130 48.42 -8.52 -25.24
N TYR A 131 48.26 -9.60 -26.00
CA TYR A 131 47.00 -9.89 -26.70
C TYR A 131 45.87 -10.14 -25.70
N GLY A 132 46.09 -10.99 -24.70
CA GLY A 132 45.12 -11.29 -23.64
C GLY A 132 44.71 -10.06 -22.82
N LEU A 133 45.64 -9.12 -22.64
CA LEU A 133 45.37 -7.83 -22.00
C LEU A 133 44.47 -6.94 -22.88
N VAL A 134 44.83 -6.76 -24.16
CA VAL A 134 44.09 -5.89 -25.09
C VAL A 134 42.63 -6.32 -25.25
N ILE A 135 42.36 -7.63 -25.39
CA ILE A 135 40.98 -8.13 -25.53
C ILE A 135 40.14 -7.92 -24.25
N SER A 136 40.77 -7.79 -23.09
CA SER A 136 40.10 -7.63 -21.79
C SER A 136 39.95 -6.17 -21.37
N VAL A 137 40.86 -5.30 -21.77
CA VAL A 137 40.91 -3.88 -21.36
C VAL A 137 39.75 -3.07 -21.94
N ILE A 138 39.21 -3.47 -23.10
CA ILE A 138 38.06 -2.80 -23.72
C ILE A 138 36.82 -2.75 -22.81
N SER A 139 36.70 -3.73 -21.90
CA SER A 139 35.61 -3.83 -20.93
C SER A 139 35.70 -2.83 -19.77
N ILE A 140 36.86 -2.20 -19.56
CA ILE A 140 37.08 -1.26 -18.44
C ILE A 140 36.25 0.02 -18.62
N GLY A 141 36.17 0.54 -19.85
CA GLY A 141 35.45 1.78 -20.15
C GLY A 141 33.96 1.73 -19.76
N PRO A 142 33.17 0.77 -20.27
CA PRO A 142 31.77 0.64 -19.89
C PRO A 142 31.57 0.27 -18.40
N LEU A 143 32.51 -0.44 -17.78
CA LEU A 143 32.45 -0.77 -16.36
C LEU A 143 32.68 0.46 -15.47
N LEU A 144 33.62 1.33 -15.84
CA LEU A 144 33.82 2.65 -15.20
C LEU A 144 32.56 3.50 -15.33
N MET A 145 31.99 3.57 -16.53
CA MET A 145 30.74 4.29 -16.77
C MET A 145 29.60 3.75 -15.88
N GLY A 146 29.45 2.42 -15.82
CA GLY A 146 28.48 1.76 -14.93
C GLY A 146 28.70 2.05 -13.44
N THR A 147 29.96 2.14 -13.03
CA THR A 147 30.35 2.51 -11.66
C THR A 147 29.96 3.95 -11.36
N VAL A 148 30.29 4.90 -12.25
CA VAL A 148 29.91 6.32 -12.10
C VAL A 148 28.39 6.45 -12.07
N PHE A 149 27.65 5.78 -12.95
CA PHE A 149 26.19 5.78 -12.94
C PHE A 149 25.62 5.27 -11.61
N ALA A 150 26.20 4.20 -11.06
CA ALA A 150 25.77 3.62 -9.79
C ALA A 150 25.97 4.57 -8.60
N TYR A 151 27.05 5.35 -8.59
CA TYR A 151 27.34 6.31 -7.51
C TYR A 151 26.63 7.65 -7.70
N THR A 152 26.45 8.11 -8.95
CA THR A 152 25.87 9.42 -9.23
C THR A 152 24.35 9.37 -9.32
N ILE A 153 23.74 8.45 -10.08
CA ILE A 153 22.29 8.49 -10.37
C ILE A 153 21.45 7.82 -9.28
N ARG A 154 21.96 6.75 -8.67
CA ARG A 154 21.21 5.96 -7.68
C ARG A 154 20.74 6.77 -6.46
N PRO A 155 21.58 7.63 -5.83
CA PRO A 155 21.16 8.46 -4.70
C PRO A 155 20.04 9.45 -5.06
N TYR A 156 20.08 10.03 -6.25
CA TYR A 156 19.06 10.99 -6.70
C TYR A 156 17.72 10.29 -6.96
N ALA A 157 17.73 9.13 -7.62
CA ALA A 157 16.50 8.37 -7.88
C ALA A 157 15.80 7.97 -6.56
N THR A 158 16.55 7.45 -5.59
CA THR A 158 15.98 7.09 -4.27
C THR A 158 15.39 8.28 -3.53
N THR A 159 16.04 9.45 -3.64
CA THR A 159 15.58 10.69 -3.01
C THR A 159 14.27 11.17 -3.64
N ILE A 160 14.16 11.15 -4.97
CA ILE A 160 12.94 11.54 -5.70
C ILE A 160 11.76 10.63 -5.32
N PHE A 161 11.96 9.31 -5.28
CA PHE A 161 10.88 8.39 -4.90
C PHE A 161 10.45 8.58 -3.44
N ARG A 162 11.38 8.85 -2.54
CA ARG A 162 11.07 9.17 -1.14
C ARG A 162 10.26 10.46 -1.03
N LEU A 163 10.71 11.54 -1.67
CA LEU A 163 10.02 12.84 -1.69
C LEU A 163 8.61 12.71 -2.28
N ARG A 164 8.45 11.96 -3.37
CA ARG A 164 7.12 11.72 -3.96
C ARG A 164 6.18 10.99 -3.00
N ARG A 165 6.71 10.02 -2.23
CA ARG A 165 5.93 9.29 -1.23
C ARG A 165 5.56 10.17 -0.04
N GLU A 166 6.46 11.04 0.40
CA GLU A 166 6.21 12.02 1.46
C GLU A 166 5.17 13.06 1.01
N ALA A 167 5.30 13.62 -0.20
CA ALA A 167 4.34 14.55 -0.77
C ALA A 167 2.94 13.93 -0.93
N THR A 168 2.85 12.66 -1.35
CA THR A 168 1.56 11.95 -1.46
C THR A 168 0.90 11.78 -0.10
N ARG A 169 1.68 11.53 0.97
CA ARG A 169 1.15 11.46 2.35
C ARG A 169 0.66 12.82 2.83
N GLN A 170 1.45 13.88 2.61
CA GLN A 170 1.06 15.25 2.97
C GLN A 170 -0.26 15.66 2.30
N ILE A 171 -0.42 15.39 1.00
CA ILE A 171 -1.68 15.69 0.29
C ILE A 171 -2.86 14.92 0.89
N ALA A 172 -2.67 13.66 1.30
CA ALA A 172 -3.72 12.87 1.94
C ALA A 172 -4.11 13.43 3.32
N ASP A 173 -3.12 13.82 4.12
CA ASP A 173 -3.34 14.41 5.44
C ASP A 173 -4.03 15.79 5.34
N GLU A 174 -3.61 16.63 4.38
CA GLU A 174 -4.25 17.92 4.09
C GLU A 174 -5.70 17.74 3.62
N ALA A 175 -5.96 16.76 2.75
CA ALA A 175 -7.32 16.45 2.30
C ALA A 175 -8.22 15.97 3.45
N ALA A 176 -7.70 15.13 4.34
CA ALA A 176 -8.43 14.67 5.53
C ALA A 176 -8.74 15.83 6.50
N ALA A 177 -7.76 16.72 6.73
CA ALA A 177 -7.95 17.91 7.55
C ALA A 177 -8.98 18.88 6.94
N ALA A 178 -8.93 19.11 5.63
CA ALA A 178 -9.90 19.94 4.92
C ALA A 178 -11.32 19.36 4.99
N ALA A 179 -11.47 18.04 4.84
CA ALA A 179 -12.76 17.37 4.99
C ALA A 179 -13.33 17.51 6.41
N ALA A 180 -12.49 17.35 7.44
CA ALA A 180 -12.90 17.53 8.83
C ALA A 180 -13.35 18.97 9.13
N LEU A 181 -12.64 19.98 8.59
CA LEU A 181 -13.04 21.38 8.70
C LEU A 181 -14.38 21.64 8.00
N SER A 182 -14.56 21.12 6.78
CA SER A 182 -15.82 21.28 6.04
C SER A 182 -17.01 20.64 6.76
N GLU A 183 -16.82 19.47 7.38
CA GLU A 183 -17.88 18.82 8.15
C GLU A 183 -18.21 19.61 9.43
N ARG A 184 -17.19 20.12 10.12
CA ARG A 184 -17.39 21.01 11.27
C ARG A 184 -18.20 22.24 10.88
N ASP A 185 -17.85 22.92 9.78
CA ASP A 185 -18.56 24.12 9.33
C ASP A 185 -20.01 23.80 8.98
N ARG A 186 -20.26 22.66 8.33
CA ARG A 186 -21.61 22.17 8.04
C ARG A 186 -22.44 21.93 9.32
N GLN A 187 -21.84 21.33 10.34
CA GLN A 187 -22.50 21.10 11.63
C GLN A 187 -22.79 22.41 12.37
N LEU A 188 -21.86 23.37 12.35
CA LEU A 188 -22.05 24.69 12.95
C LEU A 188 -23.17 25.46 12.26
N HIS A 189 -23.23 25.44 10.92
CA HIS A 189 -24.33 26.06 10.18
C HIS A 189 -25.68 25.45 10.53
N ARG A 190 -25.76 24.11 10.60
CA ARG A 190 -27.00 23.42 11.01
C ARG A 190 -27.43 23.78 12.43
N LEU A 191 -26.49 23.87 13.36
CA LEU A 191 -26.76 24.30 14.74
C LEU A 191 -27.31 25.74 14.75
N ASP A 192 -26.68 26.62 13.99
CA ASP A 192 -27.06 28.03 13.88
C ASP A 192 -28.49 28.18 13.34
N GLU A 193 -28.83 27.49 12.24
CA GLU A 193 -30.19 27.50 11.67
C GLU A 193 -31.26 27.06 12.66
N LEU A 194 -30.97 26.06 13.51
CA LEU A 194 -31.90 25.52 14.49
C LEU A 194 -32.04 26.42 15.74
N ALA A 195 -30.94 26.96 16.24
CA ALA A 195 -30.90 27.66 17.52
C ALA A 195 -31.13 29.18 17.41
N ARG A 196 -30.68 29.80 16.32
CA ARG A 196 -30.71 31.26 16.13
C ARG A 196 -32.10 31.89 16.34
N PRO A 197 -33.21 31.36 15.80
CA PRO A 197 -34.52 32.01 15.96
C PRO A 197 -34.98 32.13 17.42
N LEU A 198 -34.77 31.09 18.23
CA LEU A 198 -35.14 31.10 19.65
C LEU A 198 -34.18 31.97 20.47
N LEU A 199 -32.88 31.96 20.15
CA LEU A 199 -31.91 32.84 20.81
C LEU A 199 -32.18 34.32 20.52
N GLU A 200 -32.52 34.67 19.29
CA GLU A 200 -32.95 36.02 18.92
C GLU A 200 -34.25 36.41 19.62
N ARG A 201 -35.21 35.48 19.76
CA ARG A 201 -36.43 35.70 20.55
C ARG A 201 -36.13 35.98 22.02
N ILE A 202 -35.23 35.21 22.64
CA ILE A 202 -34.78 35.42 24.03
C ILE A 202 -34.06 36.77 24.16
N ALA A 203 -33.24 37.15 23.19
CA ALA A 203 -32.50 38.41 23.19
C ALA A 203 -33.40 39.66 23.19
N THR A 204 -34.68 39.54 22.77
CA THR A 204 -35.66 40.64 22.87
C THR A 204 -35.99 41.06 24.31
N GLY A 205 -35.67 40.22 25.31
CA GLY A 205 -35.89 40.52 26.73
C GLY A 205 -37.35 40.48 27.19
N ARG A 206 -38.30 40.13 26.32
CA ARG A 206 -39.71 39.94 26.70
C ARG A 206 -39.90 38.57 27.35
N PRO A 207 -40.76 38.43 28.37
CA PRO A 207 -41.03 37.14 28.99
C PRO A 207 -41.54 36.14 27.94
N LEU A 208 -41.08 34.89 28.06
CA LEU A 208 -41.52 33.79 27.20
C LEU A 208 -42.88 33.28 27.68
N ASP A 209 -43.76 32.97 26.74
CA ASP A 209 -45.00 32.26 27.06
C ASP A 209 -44.75 30.76 27.31
N ARG A 210 -45.80 30.02 27.68
CA ARG A 210 -45.68 28.58 27.98
C ARG A 210 -45.30 27.75 26.77
N ASP A 211 -45.70 28.15 25.57
CA ASP A 211 -45.44 27.43 24.33
C ASP A 211 -43.99 27.66 23.89
N GLU A 212 -43.49 28.89 23.98
CA GLU A 212 -42.10 29.25 23.76
C GLU A 212 -41.17 28.53 24.75
N MET A 213 -41.55 28.44 26.03
CA MET A 213 -40.82 27.65 27.03
C MET A 213 -40.80 26.15 26.72
N LEU A 214 -41.88 25.61 26.13
CA LEU A 214 -41.92 24.23 25.66
C LEU A 214 -40.99 24.03 24.45
N GLN A 215 -41.03 24.95 23.48
CA GLN A 215 -40.16 24.92 22.30
C GLN A 215 -38.67 24.96 22.69
N CYS A 216 -38.28 25.83 23.63
CA CYS A 216 -36.91 25.87 24.15
C CYS A 216 -36.47 24.53 24.75
N ARG A 217 -37.31 23.90 25.58
CA ARG A 217 -37.02 22.60 26.19
C ARG A 217 -36.91 21.47 25.16
N LEU A 218 -37.79 21.48 24.16
CA LEU A 218 -37.76 20.49 23.08
C LEU A 218 -36.51 20.66 22.18
N LEU A 219 -36.12 21.90 21.87
CA LEU A 219 -34.91 22.17 21.10
C LEU A 219 -33.65 21.77 21.88
N GLU A 220 -33.54 22.15 23.15
CA GLU A 220 -32.42 21.75 24.01
C GLU A 220 -32.28 20.22 24.06
N ALA A 221 -33.39 19.51 24.30
CA ALA A 221 -33.40 18.07 24.34
C ALA A 221 -32.99 17.45 22.99
N HIS A 222 -33.46 18.02 21.87
CA HIS A 222 -33.04 17.59 20.53
C HIS A 222 -31.54 17.78 20.29
N LEU A 223 -30.99 18.95 20.60
CA LEU A 223 -29.56 19.24 20.44
C LEU A 223 -28.69 18.34 21.32
N ARG A 224 -29.12 18.11 22.56
CA ARG A 224 -28.44 17.20 23.49
C ARG A 224 -28.44 15.76 22.98
N ASP A 225 -29.57 15.29 22.47
CA ASP A 225 -29.67 13.93 21.93
C ASP A 225 -28.86 13.77 20.65
N ALA A 226 -28.84 14.77 19.76
CA ALA A 226 -28.04 14.74 18.54
C ALA A 226 -26.53 14.63 18.84
N LEU A 227 -26.07 15.24 19.94
CA LEU A 227 -24.68 15.13 20.41
C LEU A 227 -24.41 13.81 21.15
N ARG A 228 -25.33 13.37 22.01
CA ARG A 228 -25.13 12.21 22.90
C ARG A 228 -25.43 10.87 22.23
N ALA A 229 -26.27 10.88 21.20
CA ALA A 229 -26.68 9.68 20.48
C ALA A 229 -26.75 9.88 18.95
N PRO A 230 -25.62 10.10 18.25
CA PRO A 230 -25.60 10.37 16.81
C PRO A 230 -26.24 9.27 15.97
N GLY A 231 -26.04 8.00 16.32
CA GLY A 231 -26.63 6.84 15.67
C GLY A 231 -28.15 6.71 15.87
N LEU A 232 -28.74 7.48 16.80
CA LEU A 232 -30.19 7.60 17.01
C LEU A 232 -30.75 8.97 16.56
N ALA A 233 -29.93 9.84 15.96
CA ALA A 233 -30.33 11.17 15.49
C ALA A 233 -31.13 11.15 14.15
N ASP A 234 -31.74 10.03 13.81
CA ASP A 234 -32.58 9.88 12.62
C ASP A 234 -33.85 10.75 12.74
N PRO A 235 -34.34 11.38 11.65
CA PRO A 235 -35.56 12.18 11.68
C PRO A 235 -36.79 11.46 12.24
N LEU A 236 -36.91 10.15 12.04
CA LEU A 236 -38.02 9.34 12.55
C LEU A 236 -37.97 9.22 14.08
N ILE A 237 -36.78 8.93 14.63
CA ILE A 237 -36.60 8.85 16.09
C ILE A 237 -36.76 10.24 16.70
N THR A 238 -36.20 11.27 16.06
CA THR A 238 -36.28 12.66 16.54
C THR A 238 -37.73 13.12 16.67
N SER A 239 -38.54 12.92 15.63
CA SER A 239 -39.95 13.30 15.64
C SER A 239 -40.77 12.46 16.65
N ALA A 240 -40.51 11.16 16.75
CA ALA A 240 -41.15 10.30 17.74
C ALA A 240 -40.81 10.71 19.18
N ALA A 241 -39.54 11.02 19.46
CA ALA A 241 -39.07 11.48 20.76
C ALA A 241 -39.66 12.85 21.14
N GLN A 242 -39.75 13.79 20.19
CA GLN A 242 -40.42 15.08 20.41
C GLN A 242 -41.90 14.90 20.74
N ALA A 243 -42.61 14.05 19.99
CA ALA A 243 -44.01 13.75 20.26
C ALA A 243 -44.21 13.09 21.64
N ALA A 244 -43.32 12.17 22.04
CA ALA A 244 -43.36 11.55 23.37
C ALA A 244 -43.13 12.57 24.49
N ARG A 245 -42.14 13.46 24.33
CA ARG A 245 -41.88 14.54 25.30
C ARG A 245 -43.03 15.52 25.41
N ALA A 246 -43.70 15.85 24.29
CA ALA A 246 -44.88 16.69 24.29
C ALA A 246 -46.06 16.07 25.07
N ARG A 247 -46.13 14.72 25.15
CA ARG A 247 -47.07 14.00 26.02
C ARG A 247 -46.64 13.93 27.50
N GLY A 248 -45.45 14.42 27.83
CA GLY A 248 -44.89 14.36 29.19
C GLY A 248 -44.05 13.11 29.48
N VAL A 249 -43.70 12.31 28.47
CA VAL A 249 -42.82 11.14 28.63
C VAL A 249 -41.35 11.59 28.71
N GLU A 250 -40.60 11.08 29.68
CA GLU A 250 -39.15 11.31 29.77
C GLU A 250 -38.41 10.43 28.75
N VAL A 251 -37.64 11.03 27.84
CA VAL A 251 -36.90 10.27 26.80
C VAL A 251 -35.40 10.48 26.96
N VAL A 252 -34.66 9.37 27.06
CA VAL A 252 -33.19 9.33 27.14
C VAL A 252 -32.64 8.50 25.99
N LEU A 253 -31.81 9.13 25.15
CA LEU A 253 -31.12 8.47 24.04
C LEU A 253 -29.61 8.38 24.35
N LEU A 254 -29.03 7.21 24.09
CA LEU A 254 -27.62 6.91 24.35
C LEU A 254 -27.02 6.16 23.16
N ASP A 255 -25.79 6.49 22.79
CA ASP A 255 -25.06 5.78 21.74
C ASP A 255 -23.63 5.46 22.16
N ASP A 256 -23.30 4.17 22.16
CA ASP A 256 -21.95 3.65 22.37
C ASP A 256 -21.33 3.11 21.05
N HIS A 257 -21.80 3.57 19.89
CA HIS A 257 -21.25 3.33 18.55
C HIS A 257 -21.36 1.90 17.98
N GLY A 258 -22.17 1.02 18.56
CA GLY A 258 -22.33 -0.36 18.06
C GLY A 258 -23.00 -0.48 16.70
N LEU A 259 -23.65 0.57 16.20
CA LEU A 259 -24.26 0.58 14.86
C LEU A 259 -23.33 1.14 13.77
N ASP A 260 -22.15 1.70 14.09
CA ASP A 260 -21.31 2.39 13.10
C ASP A 260 -20.82 1.49 11.96
N THR A 261 -20.68 0.20 12.23
CA THR A 261 -20.26 -0.82 11.24
C THR A 261 -21.42 -1.68 10.72
N ALA A 262 -22.64 -1.44 11.19
CA ALA A 262 -23.80 -2.22 10.78
C ALA A 262 -24.25 -1.86 9.36
N ALA A 263 -24.78 -2.85 8.64
CA ALA A 263 -25.38 -2.64 7.32
C ALA A 263 -26.62 -1.71 7.40
N ASP A 264 -26.89 -0.97 6.32
CA ASP A 264 -27.95 0.04 6.29
C ASP A 264 -29.34 -0.53 6.59
N ASP A 265 -29.59 -1.79 6.20
CA ASP A 265 -30.86 -2.49 6.47
C ASP A 265 -31.03 -2.82 7.96
N VAL A 266 -29.96 -3.25 8.64
CA VAL A 266 -29.93 -3.47 10.10
C VAL A 266 -30.19 -2.16 10.83
N ARG A 267 -29.47 -1.10 10.45
CA ARG A 267 -29.64 0.24 11.02
C ARG A 267 -31.09 0.70 10.89
N ARG A 268 -31.69 0.55 9.70
CA ARG A 268 -33.07 0.95 9.44
C ARG A 268 -34.09 0.16 10.26
N ARG A 269 -33.87 -1.16 10.46
CA ARG A 269 -34.73 -1.98 11.33
C ARG A 269 -34.71 -1.48 12.77
N VAL A 270 -33.52 -1.21 13.32
CA VAL A 270 -33.39 -0.67 14.68
C VAL A 270 -34.05 0.70 14.79
N VAL A 271 -33.82 1.60 13.82
CA VAL A 271 -34.44 2.93 13.80
C VAL A 271 -35.97 2.85 13.84
N LEU A 272 -36.56 2.02 12.98
CA LEU A 272 -38.01 1.83 12.94
C LEU A 272 -38.56 1.26 14.25
N ALA A 273 -37.87 0.27 14.82
CA ALA A 273 -38.33 -0.36 16.05
C ALA A 273 -38.22 0.58 17.27
N VAL A 274 -37.16 1.39 17.35
CA VAL A 274 -37.01 2.43 18.39
C VAL A 274 -38.10 3.50 18.24
N ALA A 275 -38.36 3.98 17.02
CA ALA A 275 -39.39 4.96 16.76
C ALA A 275 -40.80 4.45 17.14
N ASP A 276 -41.09 3.18 16.87
CA ASP A 276 -42.35 2.54 17.23
C ASP A 276 -42.55 2.43 18.75
N GLU A 277 -41.51 2.05 19.50
CA GLU A 277 -41.58 2.05 20.98
C GLU A 277 -41.81 3.46 21.56
N LEU A 278 -41.15 4.48 20.99
CA LEU A 278 -41.38 5.88 21.39
C LEU A 278 -42.81 6.36 21.06
N HIS A 279 -43.39 5.87 19.96
CA HIS A 279 -44.77 6.21 19.58
C HIS A 279 -45.79 5.59 20.54
N ARG A 280 -45.54 4.36 21.00
CA ARG A 280 -46.45 3.63 21.91
C ARG A 280 -46.41 4.14 23.35
N ALA A 281 -45.32 4.76 23.79
CA ALA A 281 -45.21 5.29 25.14
C ALA A 281 -46.17 6.48 25.39
N GLN A 282 -47.12 6.30 26.33
CA GLN A 282 -48.12 7.32 26.70
C GLN A 282 -47.80 8.03 28.03
N SER A 283 -47.11 7.37 28.96
CA SER A 283 -46.65 7.94 30.24
C SER A 283 -45.32 7.32 30.67
N GLY A 284 -44.65 7.91 31.67
CA GLY A 284 -43.42 7.39 32.27
C GLY A 284 -42.14 7.78 31.51
N SER A 285 -41.21 6.85 31.33
CA SER A 285 -39.90 7.09 30.70
C SER A 285 -39.50 6.03 29.67
N VAL A 286 -38.75 6.45 28.64
CA VAL A 286 -38.18 5.60 27.59
C VAL A 286 -36.69 5.86 27.47
N THR A 287 -35.88 4.81 27.62
CA THR A 287 -34.43 4.87 27.42
C THR A 287 -34.05 3.98 26.24
N ALA A 288 -33.57 4.58 25.14
CA ALA A 288 -33.00 3.84 24.01
C ALA A 288 -31.48 3.96 24.02
N ARG A 289 -30.79 2.82 23.93
CA ARG A 289 -29.32 2.75 23.98
C ARG A 289 -28.78 1.86 22.87
N ILE A 290 -27.89 2.39 22.05
CA ILE A 290 -27.01 1.58 21.19
C ILE A 290 -25.85 1.09 22.06
N LEU A 291 -25.56 -0.21 22.03
CA LEU A 291 -24.51 -0.83 22.85
C LEU A 291 -23.15 -0.74 22.14
N PRO A 292 -22.02 -0.96 22.84
CA PRO A 292 -20.69 -1.01 22.22
C PRO A 292 -20.57 -2.12 21.17
N PRO A 293 -19.70 -1.96 20.16
CA PRO A 293 -19.44 -2.99 19.16
C PRO A 293 -18.91 -4.29 19.80
N GLY A 294 -19.29 -5.43 19.24
CA GLY A 294 -18.87 -6.77 19.72
C GLY A 294 -19.73 -7.37 20.85
N ARG A 295 -20.79 -6.69 21.28
CA ARG A 295 -21.82 -7.27 22.16
C ARG A 295 -22.76 -8.19 21.37
N ALA A 296 -23.38 -9.15 22.07
CA ALA A 296 -24.42 -10.03 21.51
C ALA A 296 -25.71 -9.29 21.10
N GLN A 297 -25.85 -8.02 21.52
CA GLN A 297 -26.97 -7.15 21.23
C GLN A 297 -26.41 -5.79 20.78
N THR A 298 -27.08 -5.19 19.81
CA THR A 298 -26.66 -3.94 19.17
C THR A 298 -27.40 -2.74 19.73
N ALA A 299 -28.66 -2.90 20.13
CA ALA A 299 -29.44 -1.84 20.77
C ALA A 299 -30.39 -2.40 21.84
N SER A 300 -30.82 -1.57 22.78
CA SER A 300 -31.91 -1.90 23.69
C SER A 300 -32.78 -0.69 23.99
N VAL A 301 -34.07 -0.92 24.16
CA VAL A 301 -35.07 0.07 24.54
C VAL A 301 -35.71 -0.39 25.84
N LEU A 302 -35.63 0.44 26.87
CA LEU A 302 -36.28 0.23 28.15
C LEU A 302 -37.44 1.21 28.27
N VAL A 303 -38.66 0.70 28.43
CA VAL A 303 -39.87 1.51 28.65
C VAL A 303 -40.35 1.26 30.07
N SER A 304 -40.49 2.32 30.86
CA SER A 304 -41.03 2.28 32.21
C SER A 304 -42.30 3.12 32.26
N ALA A 305 -43.46 2.46 32.34
CA ALA A 305 -44.77 3.11 32.44
C ALA A 305 -45.45 2.75 33.77
N ASP A 306 -46.54 3.42 34.11
CA ASP A 306 -47.30 3.16 35.35
C ASP A 306 -47.85 1.72 35.42
N ALA A 307 -48.06 1.09 34.25
CA ALA A 307 -48.52 -0.29 34.11
C ALA A 307 -47.40 -1.34 34.22
N GLY A 308 -46.13 -0.92 34.28
CA GLY A 308 -44.97 -1.81 34.38
C GLY A 308 -43.78 -1.41 33.50
N THR A 309 -42.65 -2.09 33.72
CA THR A 309 -41.40 -1.89 32.97
C THR A 309 -41.18 -3.05 32.01
N HIS A 310 -40.88 -2.77 30.74
CA HIS A 310 -40.47 -3.80 29.78
C HIS A 310 -39.24 -3.36 28.99
N ARG A 311 -38.43 -4.34 28.57
CA ARG A 311 -37.18 -4.11 27.83
C ARG A 311 -37.21 -4.88 26.52
N VAL A 312 -36.86 -4.19 25.44
CA VAL A 312 -36.69 -4.76 24.10
C VAL A 312 -35.21 -4.70 23.77
N GLU A 313 -34.62 -5.83 23.39
CA GLU A 313 -33.22 -5.91 22.96
C GLU A 313 -33.17 -6.24 21.47
N PHE A 314 -32.18 -5.74 20.76
CA PHE A 314 -31.98 -5.96 19.33
C PHE A 314 -30.66 -6.66 19.09
N GLY A 315 -30.69 -7.75 18.32
CA GLY A 315 -29.52 -8.50 17.92
C GLY A 315 -28.69 -7.78 16.85
N PRO A 316 -27.54 -8.35 16.47
CA PRO A 316 -26.67 -7.83 15.42
C PRO A 316 -27.31 -7.81 14.02
N ASP A 317 -28.37 -8.57 13.82
CA ASP A 317 -29.23 -8.58 12.63
C ASP A 317 -30.33 -7.50 12.66
N GLY A 318 -30.46 -6.77 13.78
CA GLY A 318 -31.50 -5.76 13.99
C GLY A 318 -32.87 -6.35 14.35
N HIS A 319 -32.97 -7.66 14.58
CA HIS A 319 -34.19 -8.30 15.04
C HIS A 319 -34.28 -8.26 16.57
N ARG A 320 -35.51 -8.29 17.10
CA ARG A 320 -35.72 -8.33 18.55
C ARG A 320 -35.21 -9.66 19.11
N VAL A 321 -34.46 -9.59 20.21
CA VAL A 321 -33.93 -10.73 20.96
C VAL A 321 -34.58 -10.71 22.33
N GLY A 322 -35.28 -11.79 22.70
CA GLY A 322 -36.03 -11.90 23.97
C GLY A 322 -37.48 -12.35 23.75
N PRO A 323 -38.13 -12.94 24.77
CA PRO A 323 -39.43 -13.55 24.59
C PRO A 323 -40.48 -12.48 24.28
N SER A 324 -41.15 -12.65 23.14
CA SER A 324 -42.49 -12.13 22.92
C SER A 324 -43.35 -12.52 24.13
N ALA A 325 -44.12 -11.57 24.65
CA ALA A 325 -45.16 -11.83 25.64
C ALA A 325 -46.06 -13.01 25.21
#